data_AF-A0A3S1TP41-F1
#
_entry.id   AF-A0A3S1TP41-F1
#
_cell.length_a   1.000
_cell.length_b   1.000
_cell.length_c   1.000
_cell.angle_alpha   90.00
_cell.angle_beta   90.00
_cell.angle_gamma   90.00
#
_symmetry.space_group_name_H-M   'P 1'
#
loop_
_entity.id
_entity.type
_entity.pdbx_description
1 polymer ?
#
loop_
_entity_poly.entity_id
_entity_poly.type
_entity_poly.pdbx_seq_one_letter_code
_entity_poly.pdbx_strand_id
1 'polypeptide(L)' 'VFGRNEKFGATQAWSRLKPFQPDIEARLKLRPEQSCEDLGINSMWRVNCYAEDNWPAMADWLVTECSRFERAVTEVLRQG' A
#
# COMPACT_ATOMS: atom_id res chain seq x y z
N VAL A 1 -0.59 21.13 11.64
CA VAL A 1 0.05 21.18 10.31
C VAL A 1 -0.65 20.15 9.45
N PHE A 2 -1.43 20.61 8.48
CA PHE A 2 -2.16 19.74 7.56
C PHE A 2 -1.17 18.83 6.83
N GLY A 3 -1.34 17.52 7.06
CA GLY A 3 -0.34 16.49 6.81
C GLY A 3 -0.06 16.32 5.32
N ARG A 4 1.18 15.96 5.00
CA ARG A 4 1.75 15.71 3.66
C ARG A 4 0.75 15.17 2.61
N ASN A 5 -0.17 14.30 3.01
CA ASN A 5 -1.22 13.71 2.18
C ASN A 5 -2.18 14.73 1.55
N GLU A 6 -2.53 15.80 2.24
CA GLU A 6 -3.45 16.83 1.74
C GLU A 6 -2.81 17.67 0.63
N LYS A 7 -1.52 17.97 0.77
CA LYS A 7 -0.73 18.64 -0.27
C LYS A 7 -0.69 17.85 -1.58
N PHE A 8 -0.73 16.52 -1.51
CA PHE A 8 -0.68 15.64 -2.68
C PHE A 8 -2.07 15.15 -3.12
N GLY A 9 -3.16 15.68 -2.55
CA GLY A 9 -4.52 15.22 -2.88
C GLY A 9 -4.79 13.76 -2.52
N ALA A 10 -3.94 13.17 -1.66
CA ALA A 10 -4.07 11.82 -1.14
C ALA A 10 -5.02 11.76 0.07
N THR A 11 -5.98 12.69 0.13
CA THR A 11 -7.11 12.63 1.06
C THR A 11 -8.14 11.66 0.52
N GLN A 12 -8.86 10.98 1.41
CA GLN A 12 -9.96 10.07 1.02
C GLN A 12 -9.55 8.91 0.09
N ALA A 13 -8.25 8.63 -0.08
CA ALA A 13 -7.78 7.51 -0.89
C ALA A 13 -8.42 6.19 -0.46
N TRP A 14 -8.63 6.01 0.85
CA TRP A 14 -9.36 4.88 1.40
C TRP A 14 -10.78 4.75 0.84
N SER A 15 -11.62 5.78 0.96
CA SER A 15 -13.02 5.70 0.54
C SER A 15 -13.14 5.53 -0.96
N ARG A 16 -12.20 6.08 -1.74
CA ARG A 16 -12.13 5.93 -3.19
C ARG A 16 -11.74 4.51 -3.62
N LEU A 17 -10.82 3.87 -2.90
CA LEU A 17 -10.30 2.54 -3.27
C LEU A 17 -11.08 1.39 -2.62
N LYS A 18 -11.84 1.64 -1.55
CA LYS A 18 -12.62 0.61 -0.83
C LYS A 18 -13.51 -0.25 -1.74
N PRO A 19 -14.26 0.28 -2.73
CA PRO A 19 -15.07 -0.55 -3.62
C PRO A 19 -14.25 -1.54 -4.46
N PHE A 20 -12.98 -1.21 -4.72
CA PHE A 20 -12.05 -1.98 -5.53
C PHE A 20 -11.14 -2.90 -4.70
N GLN A 21 -11.32 -2.92 -3.37
CA GLN A 21 -10.45 -3.64 -2.46
C GLN A 21 -10.29 -5.13 -2.80
N PRO A 22 -11.37 -5.90 -3.08
CA PRO A 22 -11.22 -7.31 -3.46
C PRO A 22 -10.40 -7.51 -4.75
N ASP A 23 -10.59 -6.64 -5.74
CA ASP A 23 -9.89 -6.72 -7.03
C ASP A 23 -8.41 -6.37 -6.93
N ILE A 24 -8.08 -5.40 -6.06
CA ILE A 24 -6.72 -4.99 -5.76
C ILE A 24 -6.01 -6.09 -4.97
N GLU A 25 -6.65 -6.63 -3.92
CA GLU A 25 -6.09 -7.71 -3.10
C GLU A 25 -5.87 -8.99 -3.92
N ALA A 26 -6.80 -9.36 -4.80
CA ALA A 26 -6.67 -10.50 -5.71
C ALA A 26 -5.47 -10.35 -6.67
N ARG A 27 -5.20 -9.14 -7.16
CA ARG A 27 -4.04 -8.86 -8.03
C ARG A 27 -2.73 -8.88 -7.27
N LEU A 28 -2.73 -8.36 -6.04
CA LEU A 28 -1.55 -8.31 -5.18
C LEU A 28 -1.16 -9.69 -4.64
N LYS A 29 -2.13 -10.61 -4.50
CA LYS A 29 -1.94 -11.96 -3.96
C LYS A 29 -1.23 -11.92 -2.60
N LEU A 30 -1.67 -11.02 -1.73
CA LEU A 30 -1.07 -10.82 -0.41
C LEU A 30 -1.21 -12.11 0.41
N ARG A 31 -0.12 -12.52 1.06
CA ARG A 31 -0.17 -13.62 2.03
C ARG A 31 -0.74 -13.10 3.35
N PRO A 32 -1.33 -13.98 4.19
CA PRO A 32 -1.86 -13.59 5.50
C PRO A 32 -0.85 -12.82 6.36
N GLU A 33 0.44 -13.13 6.27
CA GLU A 33 1.51 -12.47 7.04
C GLU A 33 1.83 -11.04 6.54
N GLN A 34 1.37 -10.71 5.34
CA GLN A 34 1.54 -9.40 4.69
C GLN A 34 0.26 -8.56 4.73
N SER A 35 -0.85 -9.14 5.19
CA SER A 35 -2.13 -8.48 5.38
C SER A 35 -2.46 -8.40 6.86
N CYS A 36 -3.09 -7.31 7.28
CA CYS A 36 -3.72 -7.26 8.60
C CYS A 36 -5.23 -7.36 8.40
N GLU A 37 -5.85 -8.34 9.06
CA GLU A 37 -7.32 -8.44 9.10
C GLU A 37 -7.89 -7.08 9.54
N ASP A 38 -8.94 -6.64 8.86
CA ASP A 38 -9.66 -5.37 9.08
C ASP A 38 -8.96 -4.04 8.70
N LEU A 39 -7.71 -4.04 8.19
CA LEU A 39 -7.05 -2.80 7.73
C LEU A 39 -7.05 -2.60 6.19
N GLY A 40 -7.18 -3.68 5.41
CA GLY A 40 -7.29 -3.65 3.95
C GLY A 40 -6.08 -3.05 3.22
N ILE A 41 -6.30 -2.43 2.06
CA ILE A 41 -5.27 -1.75 1.23
C ILE A 41 -4.51 -0.64 2.00
N ASN A 42 -5.05 -0.19 3.13
CA ASN A 42 -4.44 0.79 4.02
C ASN A 42 -3.75 0.16 5.23
N SER A 43 -3.46 -1.14 5.19
CA SER A 43 -2.66 -1.83 6.19
C SER A 43 -1.37 -1.05 6.42
N MET A 44 -1.24 -0.51 7.63
CA MET A 44 -0.01 0.07 8.11
C MET A 44 1.02 -1.07 8.19
N TRP A 45 1.94 -1.10 7.23
CA TRP A 45 2.97 -2.13 7.15
C TRP A 45 3.81 -2.10 8.42
N ARG A 46 3.85 -3.23 9.15
CA ARG A 46 4.84 -3.43 10.21
C ARG A 46 6.20 -3.65 9.54
N VAL A 47 6.86 -2.55 9.23
CA VAL A 47 8.26 -2.58 8.83
C VAL A 47 9.06 -2.91 10.09
N ASN A 48 9.54 -4.14 10.15
CA ASN A 48 10.44 -4.61 11.18
C ASN A 48 11.81 -3.93 10.96
N CYS A 49 11.98 -2.72 11.49
CA CYS A 49 13.24 -1.98 11.49
C CYS A 49 14.22 -2.58 12.52
N TYR A 50 14.72 -3.78 12.23
CA TYR A 50 15.82 -4.35 12.99
C TYR A 50 17.14 -3.97 12.30
N ALA A 51 17.88 -3.09 12.99
CA ALA A 51 19.25 -2.64 12.74
C ALA A 51 19.51 -1.64 11.57
N GLU A 52 20.42 -0.68 11.82
CA GLU A 52 20.84 0.44 10.94
C GLU A 52 21.44 -0.03 9.61
N ASP A 53 22.06 -1.19 9.60
CA ASP A 53 22.73 -1.82 8.46
C ASP A 53 21.77 -2.39 7.41
N ASN A 54 20.53 -2.69 7.79
CA ASN A 54 19.51 -3.21 6.88
C ASN A 54 18.65 -2.11 6.24
N TRP A 55 18.84 -0.85 6.60
CA TRP A 55 18.01 0.27 6.12
C TRP A 55 17.95 0.39 4.58
N PRO A 56 19.07 0.32 3.82
CA PRO A 56 19.01 0.42 2.36
C PRO A 56 18.17 -0.69 1.73
N ALA A 57 18.36 -1.94 2.17
CA ALA A 57 17.58 -3.07 1.67
C ALA A 57 16.09 -2.95 2.04
N MET A 58 15.77 -2.42 3.23
CA MET A 58 14.39 -2.15 3.63
C MET A 58 13.76 -1.00 2.85
N ALA A 59 14.51 0.04 2.52
CA ALA A 59 14.05 1.14 1.69
C ALA A 59 13.77 0.66 0.25
N ASP A 60 14.67 -0.14 -0.34
CA ASP A 60 14.49 -0.73 -1.66
C ASP A 60 13.27 -1.68 -1.69
N TRP A 61 13.11 -2.48 -0.64
CA TRP A 61 11.93 -3.33 -0.48
C TRP A 61 10.64 -2.50 -0.40
N LEU A 62 10.62 -1.43 0.41
CA LEU A 62 9.46 -0.54 0.51
C LEU A 62 9.11 0.12 -0.82
N VAL A 63 10.11 0.62 -1.56
CA VAL A 63 9.90 1.23 -2.88
C VAL A 63 9.35 0.20 -3.87
N THR A 64 9.88 -1.02 -3.84
CA THR A 64 9.42 -2.12 -4.68
C THR A 64 7.96 -2.48 -4.36
N GLU A 65 7.61 -2.61 -3.09
CA GLU A 65 6.24 -2.91 -2.68
C GLU A 65 5.28 -1.76 -3.04
N CYS A 66 5.63 -0.51 -2.77
CA CYS A 66 4.83 0.65 -3.18
C CYS A 66 4.56 0.64 -4.70
N SER A 67 5.57 0.33 -5.51
CA SER A 67 5.43 0.24 -6.97
C SER A 67 4.48 -0.88 -7.41
N ARG A 68 4.47 -2.02 -6.70
CA ARG A 68 3.51 -3.12 -6.95
C ARG A 68 2.08 -2.69 -6.64
N PHE A 69 1.87 -1.96 -5.55
CA PHE A 69 0.58 -1.40 -5.18
C PHE A 69 0.06 -0.39 -6.21
N GLU A 70 0.90 0.56 -6.62
CA GLU A 70 0.54 1.54 -7.65
C GLU A 70 0.08 0.86 -8.94
N ARG A 71 0.82 -0.15 -9.42
CA ARG A 71 0.44 -0.91 -10.62
C ARG A 71 -0.90 -1.63 -10.47
N ALA A 72 -1.12 -2.29 -9.32
CA ALA A 72 -2.37 -2.99 -9.07
C ALA A 72 -3.56 -2.03 -9.05
N VAL A 73 -3.42 -0.89 -8.38
CA VAL A 73 -4.44 0.17 -8.34
C VAL A 73 -4.70 0.74 -9.73
N THR A 74 -3.65 1.12 -10.47
CA THR A 74 -3.78 1.66 -11.83
C THR A 74 -4.49 0.68 -12.76
N GLU A 75 -4.17 -0.61 -12.70
CA GLU A 75 -4.80 -1.59 -13.58
C GLU A 75 -6.28 -1.78 -13.26
N VAL A 76 -6.67 -1.78 -11.98
CA VAL A 76 -8.09 -1.85 -11.60
C VAL A 76 -8.84 -0.61 -12.04
N LEU A 77 -8.28 0.58 -11.81
CA LEU A 77 -8.93 1.85 -12.19
C LEU A 77 -8.98 2.09 -13.70
N ARG A 78 -8.16 1.41 -14.50
CA ARG A 78 -8.19 1.48 -15.97
C ARG A 78 -9.22 0.53 -16.59
N GLN A 79 -9.65 -0.49 -15.84
CA GLN A 79 -10.59 -1.53 -16.29
C GLN A 79 -12.04 -1.24 -15.88
N GLY A 80 -12.29 -0.29 -14.98
CA GLY A 80 -13.62 0.20 -14.58
C GLY A 80 -13.95 1.53 -15.25
#